data_AF-A0A6P6UFH2-F1
#
_entry.id   AF-A0A6P6UFH2-F1
#
_cell.length_a   1.000
_cell.length_b   1.000
_cell.length_c   1.000
_cell.angle_alpha   90.00
_cell.angle_beta   90.00
_cell.angle_gamma   90.00
#
_symmetry.space_group_name_H-M   'P 1'
#
loop_
_entity.id
_entity.type
_entity.pdbx_description
1 polymer ?
#
loop_
_entity_poly.entity_id
_entity_poly.type
_entity_poly.pdbx_seq_one_letter_code
_entity_poly.pdbx_strand_id
1 'polypeptide(L)'
;MDCSKLAEDGTPELGMEFNSKRDAYKFYNKYAFKMGFSVRKDYLNKDKDGVTTSRRYSCCKEGVKRKYESDVMPKRTRAPTKTGCGAKMVIALFRGTMKYRVHDLVLEHNHELHIAQCSHMMPSQRKMSEAQGFQAEISVDAGFSLKQSYELMGKEASGMENVGYTREDLKRYLRTRWERSLKYGETGSMLNYFQEQTLENPSFFHAYS
;
A
#
# COMPACT_ATOMS: atom_id res chain seq x y z
N MET A 1 11.55 30.57 -25.55
CA MET A 1 11.39 29.25 -26.18
C MET A 1 10.97 28.30 -25.08
N ASP A 2 9.69 27.91 -25.11
CA ASP A 2 8.97 27.26 -24.04
C ASP A 2 9.38 25.78 -23.93
N CYS A 3 9.68 25.33 -22.72
CA CYS A 3 10.25 24.02 -22.43
C CYS A 3 9.30 23.29 -21.46
N SER A 4 8.18 22.82 -22.00
CA SER A 4 7.19 22.03 -21.25
C SER A 4 6.52 21.01 -22.17
N LYS A 5 7.31 20.10 -22.75
CA LYS A 5 6.79 18.84 -23.29
C LYS A 5 6.40 17.93 -22.12
N LEU A 6 5.16 18.04 -21.65
CA LEU A 6 4.55 16.96 -20.90
C LEU A 6 4.26 15.84 -21.92
N ALA A 7 4.90 14.67 -21.76
CA ALA A 7 4.73 13.54 -22.67
C ALA A 7 3.25 13.25 -22.90
N GLU A 8 2.79 13.44 -24.15
CA GLU A 8 1.38 13.40 -24.54
C GLU A 8 0.73 12.01 -24.37
N ASP A 9 1.50 10.97 -24.09
CA ASP A 9 1.01 9.58 -23.89
C ASP A 9 1.06 9.10 -22.41
N GLY A 10 1.50 9.96 -21.47
CA GLY A 10 1.59 9.62 -20.05
C GLY A 10 2.68 8.61 -19.70
N THR A 11 3.64 8.42 -20.61
CA THR A 11 4.84 7.60 -20.42
C THR A 11 5.88 8.41 -19.65
N PRO A 12 6.52 7.86 -18.59
CA PRO A 12 7.61 8.53 -17.89
C PRO A 12 8.83 8.71 -18.80
N GLU A 13 9.49 9.85 -18.67
CA GLU A 13 10.72 10.17 -19.40
C GLU A 13 11.77 10.75 -18.45
N LEU A 14 13.05 10.57 -18.82
CA LEU A 14 14.15 11.21 -18.12
C LEU A 14 14.01 12.73 -18.19
N GLY A 15 14.30 13.41 -17.08
CA GLY A 15 14.21 14.87 -17.01
C GLY A 15 12.83 15.43 -16.66
N MET A 16 11.77 14.62 -16.63
CA MET A 16 10.46 15.07 -16.15
C MET A 16 10.52 15.62 -14.73
N GLU A 17 9.83 16.72 -14.46
CA GLU A 17 9.84 17.40 -13.17
C GLU A 17 8.50 17.32 -12.43
N PHE A 18 8.57 17.21 -11.11
CA PHE A 18 7.42 17.13 -10.22
C PHE A 18 7.62 18.06 -9.01
N ASN A 19 6.55 18.72 -8.59
CA ASN A 19 6.57 19.58 -7.41
C ASN A 19 6.73 18.79 -6.10
N SER A 20 6.36 17.51 -6.10
CA SER A 20 6.51 16.66 -4.92
C SER A 20 6.77 15.21 -5.28
N LYS A 21 7.41 14.48 -4.35
CA LYS A 21 7.52 13.01 -4.43
C LYS A 21 6.16 12.32 -4.54
N ARG A 22 5.10 12.91 -3.96
CA ARG A 22 3.74 12.35 -4.02
C ARG A 22 3.19 12.40 -5.44
N ASP A 23 3.43 13.50 -6.16
CA ASP A 23 2.94 13.69 -7.52
C ASP A 23 3.69 12.79 -8.50
N ALA A 24 5.01 12.67 -8.34
CA ALA A 24 5.81 11.68 -9.08
C ALA A 24 5.30 10.25 -8.87
N TYR A 25 4.99 9.87 -7.63
CA TYR A 25 4.41 8.55 -7.35
C TYR A 25 3.05 8.36 -8.01
N LYS A 26 2.16 9.35 -7.94
CA LYS A 26 0.83 9.28 -8.58
C LYS A 26 0.97 9.09 -10.08
N PHE A 27 1.85 9.85 -10.72
CA PHE A 27 2.12 9.76 -12.16
C PHE A 27 2.62 8.36 -12.54
N TYR A 28 3.68 7.87 -11.89
CA TYR A 28 4.23 6.55 -12.20
C TYR A 28 3.30 5.40 -11.85
N ASN A 29 2.50 5.52 -10.78
CA ASN A 29 1.50 4.52 -10.44
C ASN A 29 0.33 4.50 -11.44
N LYS A 30 0.00 5.63 -12.07
CA LYS A 30 -0.97 5.69 -13.18
C LYS A 30 -0.40 5.03 -14.44
N TYR A 31 0.86 5.31 -14.77
CA TYR A 31 1.57 4.60 -15.85
C TYR A 31 1.60 3.09 -15.60
N ALA A 32 1.97 2.67 -14.39
CA ALA A 32 2.01 1.26 -14.02
C ALA A 32 0.64 0.58 -14.10
N PHE A 33 -0.45 1.31 -13.78
CA PHE A 33 -1.81 0.82 -13.99
C PHE A 33 -2.12 0.55 -15.47
N LYS A 34 -1.77 1.50 -16.36
CA LYS A 34 -1.93 1.37 -17.83
C LYS A 34 -1.11 0.20 -18.38
N MET A 35 0.12 0.04 -17.90
CA MET A 35 1.04 -1.01 -18.36
C MET A 35 0.79 -2.38 -17.71
N GLY A 36 0.06 -2.46 -16.60
CA GLY A 36 -0.23 -3.74 -15.93
C GLY A 36 0.84 -4.21 -14.94
N PHE A 37 1.53 -3.31 -14.24
CA PHE A 37 2.39 -3.70 -13.13
C PHE A 37 2.12 -2.92 -11.85
N SER A 38 2.64 -3.44 -10.74
CA SER A 38 2.49 -2.82 -9.44
C SER A 38 3.78 -2.14 -9.00
N VAL A 39 3.65 -0.93 -8.46
CA VAL A 39 4.77 -0.12 -7.99
C VAL A 39 4.99 -0.33 -6.50
N ARG A 40 6.23 -0.66 -6.12
CA ARG A 40 6.73 -0.62 -4.74
C ARG A 40 7.46 0.70 -4.52
N LYS A 41 7.21 1.34 -3.37
CA LYS A 41 8.04 2.45 -2.90
C LYS A 41 9.28 1.85 -2.22
N ASP A 42 10.45 2.00 -2.84
CA ASP A 42 11.69 1.40 -2.37
C ASP A 42 12.40 2.36 -1.40
N TYR A 43 13.66 2.73 -1.60
CA TYR A 43 14.34 3.67 -0.69
C TYR A 43 13.85 5.12 -0.77
N LEU A 44 14.08 5.85 0.31
CA LEU A 44 13.90 7.30 0.46
C LEU A 44 15.15 7.86 1.11
N ASN A 45 15.91 8.66 0.36
CA ASN A 45 17.08 9.33 0.90
C ASN A 45 16.68 10.74 1.33
N LYS A 46 17.21 11.15 2.47
CA LYS A 46 17.05 12.49 3.03
C LYS A 46 18.42 13.09 3.32
N ASP A 47 18.53 14.40 3.27
CA ASP A 47 19.71 15.10 3.78
C ASP A 47 19.65 15.27 5.30
N LYS A 48 20.65 15.97 5.85
CA LYS A 48 20.79 16.23 7.30
C LYS A 48 19.61 17.05 7.85
N ASP A 49 19.00 17.87 7.02
CA ASP A 49 17.86 18.74 7.37
C ASP A 49 16.52 17.98 7.21
N GLY A 50 16.55 16.70 6.85
CA GLY A 50 15.37 15.86 6.69
C GLY A 50 14.64 16.05 5.36
N VAL A 51 15.17 16.89 4.46
CA VAL A 51 14.63 17.11 3.12
C VAL A 51 14.88 15.87 2.27
N THR A 52 13.85 15.42 1.55
CA THR A 52 13.98 14.26 0.67
C THR A 52 14.85 14.62 -0.53
N THR A 53 16.02 14.00 -0.65
CA THR A 53 16.96 14.23 -1.76
C THR A 53 16.68 13.30 -2.93
N SER A 54 16.24 12.07 -2.69
CA SER A 54 15.84 11.14 -3.74
C SER A 54 14.87 10.07 -3.26
N ARG A 55 14.10 9.50 -4.20
CA ARG A 55 13.19 8.38 -3.97
C ARG A 55 13.22 7.43 -5.17
N ARG A 56 13.26 6.13 -4.90
CA ARG A 56 13.08 5.08 -5.92
C ARG A 56 11.70 4.44 -5.82
N TYR A 57 11.12 4.22 -7.00
CA TYR A 57 9.92 3.44 -7.23
C TYR A 57 10.29 2.28 -8.14
N SER A 58 9.92 1.06 -7.78
CA SER A 58 10.31 -0.13 -8.53
C SER A 58 9.15 -1.08 -8.76
N CYS A 59 9.29 -1.99 -9.71
CA CYS A 59 8.30 -3.06 -9.91
C CYS A 59 8.21 -3.97 -8.66
N CYS A 60 7.01 -4.43 -8.34
CA CYS A 60 6.78 -5.34 -7.21
C CYS A 60 7.56 -6.66 -7.32
N LYS A 61 7.86 -7.12 -8.54
CA LYS A 61 8.65 -8.31 -8.83
C LYS A 61 10.17 -8.07 -8.81
N GLU A 62 10.63 -6.88 -8.40
CA GLU A 62 12.04 -6.56 -8.25
C GLU A 62 12.73 -7.40 -7.15
N GLY A 63 13.97 -7.78 -7.47
CA GLY A 63 14.89 -8.52 -6.60
C GLY A 63 14.70 -10.03 -6.69
N VAL A 64 15.46 -10.77 -5.90
CA VAL A 64 15.36 -12.24 -5.83
C VAL A 64 14.81 -12.60 -4.46
N LYS A 65 13.99 -13.66 -4.39
CA LYS A 65 13.55 -14.20 -3.10
C LYS A 65 14.79 -14.80 -2.41
N ARG A 66 15.12 -14.32 -1.21
CA ARG A 66 16.14 -15.00 -0.38
C ARG A 66 15.65 -16.43 -0.16
N LYS A 67 16.46 -17.42 -0.54
CA LYS A 67 16.20 -18.82 -0.17
C LYS A 67 16.26 -18.88 1.35
N TYR A 68 15.19 -19.39 1.96
CA TYR A 68 15.23 -19.74 3.38
C TYR A 68 15.84 -21.13 3.40
N GLU A 69 17.05 -21.27 3.95
CA GLU A 69 17.63 -22.56 4.29
C GLU A 69 16.91 -23.04 5.56
N SER A 70 15.76 -23.68 5.39
CA SER A 70 15.11 -24.43 6.46
C SER A 70 14.58 -25.73 5.89
N ASP A 71 14.88 -26.85 6.54
CA ASP A 71 14.43 -28.19 6.15
C ASP A 71 12.91 -28.41 6.31
N VAL A 72 12.19 -27.39 6.78
CA VAL A 72 10.73 -27.40 6.90
C VAL A 72 10.11 -26.95 5.59
N MET A 73 9.58 -27.90 4.81
CA MET A 73 8.79 -27.58 3.62
C MET A 73 7.59 -26.70 4.01
N PRO A 74 7.43 -25.49 3.44
CA PRO A 74 6.26 -24.69 3.69
C PRO A 74 5.01 -25.38 3.11
N LYS A 75 3.98 -25.60 3.96
CA LYS A 75 2.69 -26.26 3.62
C LYS A 75 1.95 -25.70 2.38
N ARG A 76 2.40 -24.58 1.80
CA ARG A 76 1.91 -24.02 0.53
C ARG A 76 3.06 -23.37 -0.24
N THR A 77 3.41 -23.92 -1.40
CA THR A 77 4.35 -23.30 -2.35
C THR A 77 3.67 -22.08 -2.98
N ARG A 78 3.83 -20.91 -2.38
CA ARG A 78 3.38 -19.66 -3.00
C ARG A 78 4.22 -19.41 -4.25
N ALA A 79 3.58 -19.04 -5.36
CA ALA A 79 4.26 -18.65 -6.59
C ALA A 79 5.37 -17.61 -6.30
N PRO A 80 6.51 -17.68 -7.01
CA PRO A 80 7.61 -16.74 -6.81
C PRO A 80 7.12 -15.31 -7.03
N THR A 81 7.18 -14.51 -5.97
CA THR A 81 6.68 -13.12 -5.96
C THR A 81 7.70 -12.14 -6.56
N LYS A 82 8.93 -12.59 -6.81
CA LYS A 82 10.02 -11.77 -7.35
C LYS A 82 10.74 -12.51 -8.48
N THR A 83 10.97 -11.82 -9.59
CA THR A 83 11.60 -12.35 -10.82
C THR A 83 12.94 -11.67 -11.11
N GLY A 84 13.43 -10.81 -10.22
CA GLY A 84 14.61 -9.97 -10.49
C GLY A 84 14.31 -8.80 -11.42
N CYS A 85 13.04 -8.37 -11.52
CA CYS A 85 12.65 -7.27 -12.42
C CYS A 85 13.44 -5.99 -12.13
N GLY A 86 14.02 -5.38 -13.18
CA GLY A 86 14.81 -4.15 -13.08
C GLY A 86 14.03 -2.85 -13.29
N ALA A 87 12.74 -2.94 -13.68
CA ALA A 87 11.92 -1.77 -13.97
C ALA A 87 11.79 -0.85 -12.74
N LYS A 88 12.14 0.43 -12.94
CA LYS A 88 12.23 1.44 -11.88
C LYS A 88 12.10 2.86 -12.42
N MET A 89 11.67 3.76 -11.56
CA MET A 89 11.76 5.20 -11.73
C MET A 89 12.39 5.81 -10.47
N VAL A 90 13.46 6.57 -10.64
CA VAL A 90 14.14 7.29 -9.56
C VAL A 90 14.01 8.79 -9.77
N ILE A 91 13.53 9.46 -8.74
CA ILE A 91 13.48 10.92 -8.69
C ILE A 91 14.56 11.46 -7.77
N ALA A 92 15.15 12.58 -8.14
CA ALA A 92 16.11 13.32 -7.32
C ALA A 92 15.69 14.79 -7.24
N LEU A 93 15.92 15.43 -6.09
CA LEU A 93 15.65 16.85 -5.89
C LEU A 93 16.68 17.67 -6.66
N PHE A 94 16.21 18.48 -7.61
CA PHE A 94 17.04 19.43 -8.33
C PHE A 94 17.03 20.77 -7.59
N ARG A 95 18.13 21.08 -6.88
CA ARG A 95 18.22 22.27 -6.01
C ARG A 95 18.05 23.60 -6.75
N GLY A 96 18.36 23.67 -8.05
CA GLY A 96 18.18 24.89 -8.84
C GLY A 96 16.71 25.31 -9.00
N THR A 97 15.79 24.35 -9.12
CA THR A 97 14.34 24.62 -9.29
C THR A 97 13.51 24.21 -8.07
N MET A 98 14.14 23.57 -7.08
CA MET A 98 13.49 22.94 -5.92
C MET A 98 12.39 21.93 -6.30
N LYS A 99 12.48 21.34 -7.50
CA LYS A 99 11.58 20.29 -8.01
C LYS A 99 12.27 18.94 -8.04
N TYR A 100 11.47 17.87 -8.02
CA TYR A 100 11.96 16.51 -8.20
C TYR A 100 12.03 16.18 -9.68
N ARG A 101 13.22 15.82 -10.17
CA ARG A 101 13.45 15.41 -11.56
C ARG A 101 13.64 13.91 -11.66
N VAL A 102 13.10 13.27 -12.70
CA VAL A 102 13.42 11.87 -13.04
C VAL A 102 14.87 11.79 -13.48
N HIS A 103 15.69 11.10 -12.68
CA HIS A 103 17.13 10.98 -12.89
C HIS A 103 17.53 9.61 -13.48
N ASP A 104 16.80 8.55 -13.15
CA ASP A 104 17.07 7.19 -13.64
C ASP A 104 15.73 6.50 -13.89
N LEU A 105 15.62 5.84 -15.05
CA LEU A 105 14.39 5.26 -15.55
C LEU A 105 14.69 3.98 -16.33
N VAL A 106 14.03 2.89 -15.95
CA VAL A 106 14.05 1.61 -16.65
C VAL A 106 12.60 1.15 -16.79
N LEU A 107 12.13 1.00 -18.03
CA LEU A 107 10.74 0.59 -18.34
C LEU A 107 10.63 -0.88 -18.75
N GLU A 108 11.73 -1.51 -19.10
CA GLU A 108 11.74 -2.90 -19.52
C GLU A 108 11.45 -3.85 -18.35
N HIS A 109 10.56 -4.81 -18.59
CA HIS A 109 10.18 -5.83 -17.64
C HIS A 109 10.65 -7.20 -18.11
N ASN A 110 11.12 -8.03 -17.18
CA ASN A 110 11.55 -9.41 -17.46
C ASN A 110 10.44 -10.45 -17.17
N HIS A 111 9.20 -10.00 -17.11
CA HIS A 111 8.06 -10.84 -16.78
C HIS A 111 6.81 -10.30 -17.47
N GLU A 112 5.83 -11.18 -17.66
CA GLU A 112 4.52 -10.79 -18.15
C GLU A 112 3.85 -9.78 -17.20
N LEU A 113 3.20 -8.79 -17.82
CA LEU A 113 2.40 -7.76 -17.16
C LEU A 113 0.95 -8.23 -17.07
N HIS A 114 0.23 -7.72 -16.07
CA HIS A 114 -1.18 -8.03 -15.89
C HIS A 114 -2.02 -7.44 -17.03
N ILE A 115 -3.06 -8.17 -17.42
CA ILE A 115 -4.11 -7.63 -18.29
C ILE A 115 -4.85 -6.50 -17.58
N ALA A 116 -5.28 -5.50 -18.34
CA ALA A 116 -5.96 -4.31 -17.81
C ALA A 116 -7.18 -4.65 -16.93
N GLN A 117 -7.90 -5.72 -17.27
CA GLN A 117 -9.06 -6.22 -16.52
C GLN A 117 -8.71 -6.64 -15.08
N CYS A 118 -7.46 -7.04 -14.81
CA CYS A 118 -6.99 -7.44 -13.48
C CYS A 118 -6.11 -6.38 -12.81
N SER A 119 -5.87 -5.23 -13.46
CA SER A 119 -4.99 -4.18 -12.94
C SER A 119 -5.46 -3.60 -11.60
N HIS A 120 -6.77 -3.60 -11.34
CA HIS A 120 -7.34 -3.14 -10.07
C HIS A 120 -6.97 -4.04 -8.87
N MET A 121 -6.63 -5.32 -9.11
CA MET A 121 -6.18 -6.27 -8.08
C MET A 121 -4.68 -6.14 -7.76
N MET A 122 -3.94 -5.31 -8.48
CA MET A 122 -2.51 -5.12 -8.21
C MET A 122 -2.29 -4.44 -6.86
N PRO A 123 -1.31 -4.87 -6.04
CA PRO A 123 -1.09 -4.35 -4.69
C PRO A 123 -1.05 -2.82 -4.57
N SER A 124 -0.45 -2.12 -5.54
CA SER A 124 -0.32 -0.66 -5.54
C SER A 124 -1.59 0.09 -5.97
N GLN A 125 -2.54 -0.63 -6.58
CA GLN A 125 -3.80 -0.10 -7.10
C GLN A 125 -4.96 -0.39 -6.15
N ARG A 126 -4.83 -1.44 -5.33
CA ARG A 126 -5.81 -1.79 -4.29
C ARG A 126 -5.90 -0.70 -3.23
N LYS A 127 -7.09 -0.16 -3.04
CA LYS A 127 -7.40 0.83 -2.01
C LYS A 127 -8.81 0.58 -1.49
N MET A 128 -8.94 0.60 -0.18
CA MET A 128 -10.22 0.63 0.48
C MET A 128 -10.54 2.10 0.79
N SER A 129 -11.69 2.57 0.32
CA SER A 129 -12.18 3.89 0.71
C SER A 129 -12.62 3.88 2.17
N GLU A 130 -12.72 5.06 2.78
CA GLU A 130 -13.23 5.18 4.15
C GLU A 130 -14.69 4.73 4.26
N ALA A 131 -15.51 5.06 3.26
CA ALA A 131 -16.90 4.61 3.18
C ALA A 131 -17.00 3.08 3.09
N GLN A 132 -16.19 2.44 2.24
CA GLN A 132 -16.11 0.98 2.15
C GLN A 132 -15.62 0.38 3.48
N GLY A 133 -14.68 1.04 4.15
CA GLY A 133 -14.20 0.62 5.47
C GLY A 133 -15.30 0.62 6.51
N PHE A 134 -16.04 1.73 6.62
CA PHE A 134 -17.13 1.91 7.56
C PHE A 134 -18.27 0.91 7.32
N GLN A 135 -18.64 0.69 6.07
CA GLN A 135 -19.67 -0.28 5.73
C GLN A 135 -19.24 -1.73 6.05
N ALA A 136 -17.94 -2.03 5.93
CA ALA A 136 -17.42 -3.33 6.34
C ALA A 136 -17.46 -3.51 7.86
N GLU A 137 -17.24 -2.45 8.64
CA GLU A 137 -17.43 -2.49 10.10
C GLU A 137 -18.87 -2.74 10.46
N ILE A 138 -19.82 -1.98 9.90
CA ILE A 138 -21.26 -2.19 10.11
C ILE A 138 -21.64 -3.65 9.82
N SER A 139 -21.12 -4.21 8.73
CA SER A 139 -21.40 -5.60 8.36
C SER A 139 -20.90 -6.56 9.44
N VAL A 140 -19.68 -6.37 9.95
CA VAL A 140 -19.11 -7.24 10.99
C VAL A 140 -19.84 -7.05 12.33
N ASP A 141 -20.19 -5.83 12.69
CA ASP A 141 -20.95 -5.51 13.90
C ASP A 141 -22.36 -6.10 13.85
N ALA A 142 -22.94 -6.21 12.65
CA ALA A 142 -24.19 -6.94 12.40
C ALA A 142 -24.03 -8.48 12.43
N GLY A 143 -22.85 -8.99 12.79
CA GLY A 143 -22.57 -10.42 12.95
C GLY A 143 -22.10 -11.14 11.69
N PHE A 144 -21.84 -10.44 10.58
CA PHE A 144 -21.33 -11.07 9.38
C PHE A 144 -19.86 -11.48 9.56
N SER A 145 -19.51 -12.69 9.14
CA SER A 145 -18.11 -13.08 9.03
C SER A 145 -17.41 -12.24 7.96
N LEU A 146 -16.08 -12.08 8.08
CA LEU A 146 -15.26 -11.37 7.07
C LEU A 146 -15.48 -11.86 5.63
N LYS A 147 -15.79 -13.16 5.45
CA LYS A 147 -16.09 -13.72 4.14
C LYS A 147 -17.42 -13.18 3.62
N GLN A 148 -18.47 -13.20 4.45
CA GLN A 148 -19.79 -12.73 4.07
C GLN A 148 -19.80 -11.21 3.86
N SER A 149 -19.11 -10.42 4.70
CA SER A 149 -18.98 -8.97 4.49
C SER A 149 -18.28 -8.65 3.17
N TYR A 150 -17.23 -9.40 2.81
CA TYR A 150 -16.56 -9.24 1.52
C TYR A 150 -17.46 -9.64 0.34
N GLU A 151 -18.25 -10.71 0.49
CA GLU A 151 -19.23 -11.14 -0.51
C GLU A 151 -20.36 -10.12 -0.71
N LEU A 152 -20.85 -9.50 0.35
CA LEU A 152 -21.83 -8.43 0.31
C LEU A 152 -21.31 -7.24 -0.51
N MET A 153 -20.09 -6.78 -0.19
CA MET A 153 -19.42 -5.70 -0.92
C MET A 153 -19.25 -6.00 -2.41
N GLY A 154 -18.92 -7.25 -2.74
CA GLY A 154 -18.86 -7.72 -4.13
C GLY A 154 -20.20 -7.60 -4.85
N LYS A 155 -21.31 -7.94 -4.18
CA LYS A 155 -22.65 -7.83 -4.76
C LYS A 155 -23.04 -6.37 -4.98
N GLU A 156 -22.78 -5.49 -4.02
CA GLU A 156 -23.08 -4.06 -4.12
C GLU A 156 -22.26 -3.37 -5.21
N ALA A 157 -21.00 -3.77 -5.38
CA ALA A 157 -20.13 -3.30 -6.45
C ALA A 157 -20.45 -3.92 -7.82
N SER A 158 -21.52 -4.73 -7.94
CA SER A 158 -21.87 -5.46 -9.17
C SER A 158 -20.76 -6.38 -9.68
N GLY A 159 -19.96 -6.95 -8.78
CA GLY A 159 -18.83 -7.82 -9.11
C GLY A 159 -17.66 -7.64 -8.15
N MET A 160 -16.92 -8.72 -7.91
CA MET A 160 -15.72 -8.68 -7.06
C MET A 160 -14.59 -7.86 -7.68
N GLU A 161 -14.55 -7.83 -8.99
CA GLU A 161 -13.64 -7.03 -9.80
C GLU A 161 -13.84 -5.51 -9.61
N ASN A 162 -15.00 -5.09 -9.12
CA ASN A 162 -15.32 -3.67 -8.94
C ASN A 162 -15.09 -3.19 -7.50
N VAL A 163 -14.81 -4.11 -6.57
CA VAL A 163 -14.61 -3.80 -5.15
C VAL A 163 -13.31 -3.00 -4.92
N GLY A 164 -12.28 -3.27 -5.73
CA GLY A 164 -11.00 -2.55 -5.69
C GLY A 164 -10.07 -2.94 -4.53
N TYR A 165 -10.40 -3.98 -3.76
CA TYR A 165 -9.55 -4.54 -2.71
C TYR A 165 -9.80 -6.05 -2.51
N THR A 166 -8.84 -6.74 -1.90
CA THR A 166 -8.97 -8.16 -1.56
C THR A 166 -9.55 -8.37 -0.17
N ARG A 167 -10.09 -9.57 0.09
CA ARG A 167 -10.49 -9.97 1.44
C ARG A 167 -9.36 -9.84 2.46
N GLU A 168 -8.11 -10.12 2.07
CA GLU A 168 -6.93 -9.95 2.92
C GLU A 168 -6.67 -8.48 3.26
N ASP A 169 -7.00 -7.54 2.37
CA ASP A 169 -6.91 -6.10 2.62
C ASP A 169 -8.01 -5.64 3.57
N LEU A 170 -9.25 -6.14 3.41
CA LEU A 170 -10.33 -5.92 4.36
C LEU A 170 -9.94 -6.39 5.78
N LYS A 171 -9.41 -7.63 5.89
CA LYS A 171 -8.93 -8.17 7.16
C LYS A 171 -7.86 -7.28 7.79
N ARG A 172 -6.91 -6.77 6.99
CA ARG A 172 -5.85 -5.89 7.44
C ARG A 172 -6.39 -4.53 7.92
N TYR A 173 -7.35 -3.98 7.18
CA TYR A 173 -8.01 -2.72 7.50
C TYR A 173 -8.71 -2.80 8.86
N LEU A 174 -9.61 -3.77 9.03
CA LEU A 174 -10.37 -3.96 10.27
C LEU A 174 -9.45 -4.19 11.46
N ARG A 175 -8.42 -5.03 11.31
CA ARG A 175 -7.43 -5.25 12.37
C ARG A 175 -6.75 -3.94 12.78
N THR A 176 -6.27 -3.15 11.81
CA THR A 176 -5.59 -1.87 12.09
C THR A 176 -6.54 -0.89 12.77
N ARG A 177 -7.82 -0.90 12.39
CA ARG A 177 -8.84 -0.03 12.96
C ARG A 177 -9.19 -0.42 14.39
N TRP A 178 -9.38 -1.72 14.66
CA TRP A 178 -9.59 -2.22 16.02
C TRP A 178 -8.39 -1.99 16.92
N GLU A 179 -7.16 -2.22 16.45
CA GLU A 179 -5.94 -1.91 17.20
C GLU A 179 -5.87 -0.42 17.59
N ARG A 180 -6.30 0.49 16.70
CA ARG A 180 -6.38 1.93 17.02
C ARG A 180 -7.48 2.24 18.03
N SER A 181 -8.66 1.64 17.86
CA SER A 181 -9.77 1.81 18.81
C SER A 181 -9.39 1.32 20.21
N LEU A 182 -8.70 0.18 20.31
CA LEU A 182 -8.20 -0.35 21.58
C LEU A 182 -7.10 0.54 22.21
N LYS A 183 -6.34 1.28 21.41
CA LYS A 183 -5.24 2.11 21.93
C LYS A 183 -5.68 3.54 22.28
N TYR A 184 -6.65 4.09 21.57
CA TYR A 184 -7.02 5.51 21.65
C TYR A 184 -8.52 5.75 21.82
N GLY A 185 -9.34 4.71 21.73
CA GLY A 185 -10.79 4.79 21.92
C GLY A 185 -11.16 4.68 23.39
N GLU A 186 -12.44 4.90 23.67
CA GLU A 186 -13.00 4.89 25.02
C GLU A 186 -12.73 3.58 25.76
N THR A 187 -12.83 2.44 25.07
CA THR A 187 -12.48 1.12 25.61
C THR A 187 -11.01 1.01 25.99
N GLY A 188 -10.11 1.63 25.21
CA GLY A 188 -8.68 1.70 25.51
C GLY A 188 -8.37 2.57 26.72
N SER A 189 -9.06 3.71 26.83
CA SER A 189 -8.98 4.59 27.99
C SER A 189 -9.49 3.91 29.26
N MET A 190 -10.61 3.18 29.19
CA MET A 190 -11.11 2.38 30.30
C MET A 190 -10.13 1.26 30.68
N LEU A 191 -9.54 0.58 29.69
CA LEU A 191 -8.53 -0.46 29.95
C LEU A 191 -7.31 0.11 30.68
N ASN A 192 -6.80 1.26 30.24
CA ASN A 192 -5.69 1.94 30.90
C ASN A 192 -6.07 2.38 32.32
N TYR A 193 -7.26 2.95 32.50
CA TYR A 193 -7.76 3.33 33.83
C TYR A 193 -7.80 2.13 34.79
N PHE A 194 -8.34 0.98 34.36
CA PHE A 194 -8.35 -0.22 35.19
C PHE A 194 -6.95 -0.75 35.49
N GLN A 195 -6.01 -0.65 34.54
CA GLN A 195 -4.61 -1.00 34.77
C GLN A 195 -3.95 -0.07 35.79
N GLU A 196 -4.17 1.24 35.70
CA GLU A 196 -3.69 2.23 36.67
C GLU A 196 -4.25 1.96 38.07
N GLN A 197 -5.56 1.70 38.18
CA GLN A 197 -6.19 1.38 39.47
C GLN A 197 -5.69 0.07 40.07
N THR A 198 -5.35 -0.93 39.24
CA THR A 198 -4.73 -2.18 39.71
C THR A 198 -3.30 -1.97 40.22
N LEU A 199 -2.56 -1.03 39.63
CA LEU A 199 -1.20 -0.66 40.08
C LEU A 199 -1.23 0.16 41.38
N GLU A 200 -2.20 1.06 41.53
CA GLU A 200 -2.37 1.90 42.73
C GLU A 200 -2.96 1.10 43.91
N ASN A 201 -3.85 0.15 43.62
CA ASN A 201 -4.49 -0.70 44.62
C ASN A 201 -4.44 -2.18 44.20
N PRO A 202 -3.52 -2.99 44.77
CA PRO A 202 -3.41 -4.41 44.46
C PRO A 202 -4.65 -5.26 44.78
N SER A 203 -5.62 -4.71 45.54
CA SER A 203 -6.90 -5.36 45.84
C SER A 203 -8.03 -4.94 44.89
N PHE A 204 -7.74 -4.09 43.90
CA PHE A 204 -8.69 -3.71 42.87
C PHE A 204 -8.86 -4.85 41.86
N PHE A 205 -10.09 -5.35 41.73
CA PHE A 205 -10.45 -6.39 40.77
C PHE A 205 -11.63 -5.91 39.93
N HIS A 206 -11.51 -6.01 38.61
CA HIS A 206 -12.58 -5.78 37.66
C HIS A 206 -12.89 -7.08 36.89
N ALA A 207 -14.17 -7.41 36.80
CA ALA A 207 -14.65 -8.57 36.05
C ALA A 207 -15.09 -8.15 34.64
N TYR A 208 -14.64 -8.88 33.62
CA TYR A 208 -15.16 -8.76 32.27
C TYR A 208 -16.32 -9.75 32.13
N SER A 209 -17.52 -9.26 31.81
CA SER A 209 -18.69 -10.05 31.42
C SER A 209 -18.80 -10.18 29.91
#